data_AF-A0A355QH82-F1
#
_entry.id   AF-A0A355QH82-F1
#
_cell.length_a   1.000
_cell.length_b   1.000
_cell.length_c   1.000
_cell.angle_alpha   90.00
_cell.angle_beta   90.00
_cell.angle_gamma   90.00
#
_symmetry.space_group_name_H-M   'P 1'
#
loop_
_entity.id
_entity.type
_entity.pdbx_description
1 polymer ?
#
loop_
_entity_poly.entity_id
_entity_poly.type
_entity_poly.pdbx_seq_one_letter_code
_entity_poly.pdbx_strand_id
1 'polypeptide(L)'
;LAAAGQMALTNYLMQTVLGMLSIGALNHVRGERVTAFWMMLATFAIWTVQLAWSAPWLRAFRFGPAEWAWRSATYRKVQRFRA
;
A
#
# COMPACT_ATOMS: atom_id res chain seq x y z
N LEU A 1 -6.61 7.51 -10.36
CA LEU A 1 -6.91 8.02 -9.01
C LEU A 1 -8.10 7.32 -8.35
N ALA A 2 -9.25 7.16 -9.01
CA ALA A 2 -10.41 6.45 -8.44
C ALA A 2 -10.08 5.04 -7.91
N ALA A 3 -9.26 4.27 -8.64
CA ALA A 3 -8.76 2.96 -8.21
C ALA A 3 -7.96 3.01 -6.89
N ALA A 4 -7.08 4.00 -6.74
CA ALA A 4 -6.29 4.18 -5.53
C ALA A 4 -7.15 4.58 -4.33
N GLY A 5 -8.24 5.32 -4.56
CA GLY A 5 -9.24 5.64 -3.52
C GLY A 5 -10.08 4.43 -3.10
N GLN A 6 -10.39 3.51 -4.03
CA GLN A 6 -11.08 2.25 -3.70
C GLN A 6 -10.21 1.28 -2.89
N MET A 7 -8.89 1.41 -3.00
CA MET A 7 -7.89 0.65 -2.24
C MET A 7 -7.22 1.49 -1.15
N ALA A 8 -7.88 2.53 -0.63
CA ALA A 8 -7.27 3.48 0.29
C ALA A 8 -6.71 2.84 1.58
N LEU A 9 -7.43 1.87 2.17
CA LEU A 9 -6.99 1.17 3.38
C LEU A 9 -5.84 0.22 3.07
N THR A 10 -5.94 -0.55 1.98
CA THR A 10 -4.84 -1.42 1.53
C THR A 10 -3.59 -0.60 1.25
N ASN A 11 -3.72 0.49 0.50
CA ASN A 11 -2.60 1.37 0.15
C ASN A 11 -1.99 2.01 1.40
N TYR A 12 -2.82 2.49 2.33
CA TYR A 12 -2.32 3.03 3.60
C TYR A 12 -1.48 2.01 4.39
N LEU A 13 -1.97 0.78 4.54
CA LEU A 13 -1.25 -0.29 5.23
C LEU A 13 0.03 -0.69 4.48
N MET A 14 -0.04 -0.82 3.15
CA MET A 14 1.10 -1.14 2.31
C MET A 14 2.18 -0.06 2.42
N GLN A 15 1.80 1.22 2.32
CA GLN A 15 2.70 2.34 2.49
C GLN A 15 3.34 2.37 3.88
N THR A 16 2.58 2.05 4.92
CA THR A 16 3.10 2.02 6.30
C THR A 16 4.15 0.93 6.48
N VAL A 17 3.84 -0.29 6.05
CA VAL A 17 4.78 -1.43 6.12
C VAL A 17 6.01 -1.18 5.26
N LEU A 18 5.82 -0.77 4.01
CA LEU A 18 6.94 -0.46 3.11
C LEU A 18 7.77 0.72 3.61
N GLY A 19 7.13 1.73 4.20
CA GLY A 19 7.82 2.86 4.82
C GLY A 19 8.71 2.43 5.98
N MET A 20 8.19 1.63 6.92
CA MET A 20 8.97 1.08 8.03
C MET A 20 10.17 0.25 7.53
N LEU A 21 9.93 -0.64 6.56
CA LEU A 21 10.98 -1.46 5.95
C LEU A 21 12.02 -0.60 5.23
N SER A 22 11.58 0.44 4.53
CA SER A 22 12.47 1.36 3.81
C SER A 22 13.37 2.13 4.76
N ILE A 23 12.85 2.59 5.90
CA ILE A 23 13.66 3.27 6.93
C ILE A 23 14.71 2.30 7.50
N GLY A 24 14.30 1.08 7.85
CA GLY A 24 15.22 0.05 8.34
C GLY A 24 16.32 -0.28 7.32
N ALA A 25 15.95 -0.50 6.07
CA ALA A 25 16.88 -0.80 4.98
C ALA A 25 17.83 0.38 4.68
N LEU A 26 17.31 1.61 4.63
CA LEU A 26 18.13 2.80 4.39
C LEU A 26 19.12 3.05 5.53
N ASN A 27 18.69 2.86 6.78
CA ASN A 27 19.57 2.95 7.95
C ASN A 27 20.65 1.86 7.92
N HIS A 28 20.33 0.65 7.46
CA HIS A 28 21.32 -0.42 7.32
C HIS A 28 22.37 -0.10 6.24
N VAL A 29 21.96 0.50 5.12
CA VAL A 29 22.85 0.80 3.98
C VAL A 29 23.67 2.08 4.17
N ARG A 30 23.08 3.13 4.76
CA ARG A 30 23.69 4.48 4.86
C ARG A 30 24.03 4.92 6.28
N GLY A 31 23.62 4.18 7.31
CA GLY A 31 23.79 4.58 8.71
C GLY A 31 23.13 5.92 9.00
N GLU A 32 23.79 6.78 9.79
CA GLU A 32 23.30 8.13 10.15
C GLU A 32 23.23 9.11 8.96
N ARG A 33 23.64 8.71 7.75
CA ARG A 33 23.61 9.56 6.54
C ARG A 33 22.28 9.49 5.78
N VAL A 34 21.24 8.89 6.36
CA VAL A 34 19.89 8.93 5.79
C VAL A 34 19.33 10.34 5.96
N THR A 35 19.47 11.15 4.91
CA THR A 35 18.86 12.48 4.85
C THR A 35 17.40 12.39 4.43
N ALA A 36 16.61 13.43 4.74
CA ALA A 36 15.20 13.55 4.35
C ALA A 36 14.98 13.33 2.84
N PHE A 37 15.97 13.65 2.00
CA PHE A 37 15.93 13.40 0.56
C PHE A 37 15.73 11.92 0.21
N TRP A 38 16.43 11.00 0.88
CA TRP A 38 16.32 9.56 0.60
C TRP A 38 14.99 8.98 1.05
N MET A 39 14.49 9.44 2.21
CA MET A 39 13.16 9.08 2.68
C MET A 39 12.06 9.59 1.74
N MET A 40 12.19 10.82 1.24
CA MET A 40 11.26 11.39 0.28
C MET A 40 11.27 10.60 -1.04
N LEU A 41 12.46 10.26 -1.54
CA LEU A 41 12.60 9.47 -2.77
C LEU A 41 11.97 8.08 -2.62
N ALA A 42 12.21 7.38 -1.51
CA ALA A 42 11.60 6.09 -1.22
C ALA A 42 10.07 6.20 -1.14
N THR A 43 9.55 7.22 -0.45
CA THR A 43 8.11 7.48 -0.31
C THR A 43 7.46 7.73 -1.67
N PHE A 44 8.07 8.56 -2.52
CA PHE A 44 7.58 8.80 -3.88
C PHE A 44 7.57 7.53 -4.72
N ALA A 45 8.65 6.73 -4.67
CA ALA A 45 8.71 5.46 -5.40
C ALA A 45 7.59 4.50 -4.96
N ILE A 46 7.39 4.33 -3.64
CA ILE A 46 6.31 3.49 -3.08
C ILE A 46 4.94 4.00 -3.54
N TRP A 47 4.71 5.32 -3.50
CA TRP A 47 3.44 5.91 -3.92
C TRP A 47 3.18 5.70 -5.42
N THR A 48 4.17 5.89 -6.28
CA THR A 48 4.04 5.66 -7.72
C THR A 48 3.71 4.20 -8.03
N VAL A 49 4.37 3.25 -7.36
CA VAL A 49 4.08 1.81 -7.50
C VAL A 49 2.65 1.49 -7.07
N GLN A 50 2.19 2.03 -5.94
CA GLN A 50 0.82 1.82 -5.46
C GLN A 50 -0.23 2.37 -6.43
N LEU A 51 0.00 3.55 -7.00
CA LEU A 51 -0.88 4.12 -8.02
C LEU A 51 -0.94 3.26 -9.28
N ALA A 52 0.22 2.80 -9.75
CA ALA A 52 0.33 1.94 -10.93
C ALA A 52 -0.32 0.57 -10.71
N TRP A 53 -0.21 0.02 -9.50
CA TRP A 53 -0.74 -1.30 -9.14
C TRP A 53 -2.25 -1.30 -8.85
N SER A 54 -2.79 -0.21 -8.28
CA SER A 54 -4.20 -0.15 -7.86
C SER A 54 -5.19 -0.40 -9.01
N ALA A 55 -4.91 0.14 -10.19
CA ALA A 55 -5.78 -0.01 -11.36
C ALA A 55 -5.82 -1.45 -11.94
N PRO A 56 -4.69 -2.10 -12.25
CA PRO A 56 -4.70 -3.49 -12.71
C PRO A 56 -5.18 -4.46 -11.63
N TRP A 57 -4.93 -4.19 -10.35
CA TRP A 57 -5.49 -5.01 -9.26
C TRP A 57 -7.01 -5.04 -9.30
N LEU A 58 -7.65 -3.88 -9.41
CA LEU A 58 -9.11 -3.79 -9.43
C LEU A 58 -9.76 -4.35 -10.71
N ARG A 59 -8.97 -4.67 -11.75
CA ARG A 59 -9.47 -5.43 -12.90
C ARG A 59 -9.66 -6.91 -12.59
N ALA A 60 -8.85 -7.47 -11.69
CA ALA A 60 -8.93 -8.87 -11.27
C ALA A 60 -9.74 -9.06 -9.97
N PHE A 61 -9.71 -8.08 -9.08
CA PHE A 61 -10.33 -8.14 -7.76
C PHE A 61 -11.29 -6.98 -7.54
N ARG A 62 -12.38 -7.21 -6.80
CA ARG A 62 -13.40 -6.17 -6.57
C ARG A 62 -13.01 -5.17 -5.48
N PHE A 63 -12.07 -5.55 -4.63
CA PHE A 63 -11.64 -4.79 -3.45
C PHE A 63 -10.13 -4.96 -3.24
N GLY A 64 -9.53 -4.04 -2.50
CA GLY A 64 -8.25 -4.32 -1.88
C GLY A 64 -8.39 -5.40 -0.79
N PRO A 65 -7.33 -6.18 -0.52
CA PRO A 65 -7.34 -7.24 0.48
C PRO A 65 -7.75 -6.75 1.87
N ALA A 66 -7.30 -5.56 2.29
CA ALA A 66 -7.66 -5.00 3.60
C ALA A 66 -9.12 -4.56 3.65
N GLU A 67 -9.63 -3.92 2.58
CA GLU A 67 -11.04 -3.51 2.48
C GLU A 67 -11.97 -4.72 2.48
N TRP A 68 -11.57 -5.80 1.80
CA TRP A 68 -12.31 -7.04 1.80
C TRP A 68 -12.34 -7.69 3.18
N ALA A 69 -11.20 -7.74 3.87
CA ALA A 69 -11.11 -8.28 5.23
C ALA A 69 -11.97 -7.46 6.19
N TRP A 70 -11.87 -6.13 6.13
CA TRP A 70 -12.67 -5.21 6.92
C TRP A 70 -14.17 -5.43 6.68
N ARG A 71 -14.63 -5.40 5.43
CA ARG A 71 -16.06 -5.62 5.12
C ARG A 71 -16.54 -7.00 5.55
N SER A 72 -15.73 -8.04 5.33
CA SER A 72 -16.11 -9.40 5.71
C SER A 72 -16.22 -9.55 7.24
N ALA A 73 -15.34 -8.88 8.00
CA ALA A 73 -15.40 -8.82 9.45
C ALA A 73 -16.60 -8.02 9.95
N THR A 74 -16.86 -6.82 9.40
CA THR A 74 -17.99 -5.96 9.79
C THR A 74 -19.33 -6.66 9.60
N TYR A 75 -19.53 -7.28 8.43
CA TYR A 75 -20.80 -7.94 8.11
C TYR A 75 -20.87 -9.40 8.56
N ARG A 76 -19.78 -9.94 9.14
CA ARG A 76 -19.60 -11.37 9.48
C ARG A 76 -19.99 -12.31 8.34
N LYS A 77 -19.81 -11.85 7.11
CA LYS A 77 -20.11 -12.58 5.87
C LYS A 77 -18.99 -12.36 4.89
N VAL A 78 -18.43 -13.46 4.41
CA VAL A 78 -17.36 -13.46 3.41
C VAL A 78 -17.87 -12.81 2.12
N GLN A 79 -17.33 -11.64 1.79
CA GLN A 79 -17.68 -10.93 0.56
C GLN A 79 -16.98 -11.57 -0.64
N ARG A 80 -17.52 -11.44 -1.85
CA ARG A 80 -16.88 -11.99 -3.05
C ARG A 80 -15.65 -11.14 -3.42
N PHE A 81 -14.47 -11.75 -3.37
CA PHE A 81 -13.19 -11.03 -3.52
C PHE A 81 -12.76 -10.84 -4.99
N ARG A 82 -12.95 -11.85 -5.83
CA ARG A 82 -12.64 -11.78 -7.28
C ARG A 82 -13.80 -11.17 -8.06
N ALA A 83 -13.46 -10.43 -9.11
CA ALA A 83 -14.43 -9.89 -10.07
C ALA A 83 -15.16 -11.01 -10.82
#